data_AF-A0A1S3D823-F1
#
_entry.id   AF-A0A1S3D823-F1
#
_cell.length_a   1.000
_cell.length_b   1.000
_cell.length_c   1.000
_cell.angle_alpha   90.00
_cell.angle_beta   90.00
_cell.angle_gamma   90.00
#
_symmetry.space_group_name_H-M   'P 1'
#
loop_
_entity.id
_entity.type
_entity.pdbx_description
1 polymer ?
#
loop_
_entity_poly.entity_id
_entity_poly.type
_entity_poly.pdbx_seq_one_letter_code
_entity_poly.pdbx_strand_id
1 'polypeptide(L)'
;MVSGYFNKSLNLRNGIRIFQQIAESKKWYPTYEARIDALQKQVEEQSMTMSLYSSYTPDDFNTEEDIFVNPLFDAECTWTEREFALAAWAFRKWKYHQFTSLRDDLWGNAIFLKEANAISVELKKKVQFQFTLLTDTLYSPLPPDLVSSVEEEDEDRPLPRTIVAVEVLDTKNGATHYWALQKLR
;
A
#
# COMPACT_ATOMS: atom_id res chain seq x y z
N MET A 1 -56.36 51.79 -11.24
CA MET A 1 -55.05 52.47 -11.42
C MET A 1 -53.92 51.93 -10.51
N VAL A 2 -54.08 50.81 -9.77
CA VAL A 2 -53.10 50.38 -8.74
C VAL A 2 -52.16 49.24 -9.20
N SER A 3 -52.53 48.48 -10.25
CA SER A 3 -51.77 47.30 -10.70
C SER A 3 -50.43 47.62 -11.40
N GLY A 4 -50.35 48.75 -12.13
CA GLY A 4 -49.14 49.13 -12.87
C GLY A 4 -47.96 49.60 -12.01
N TYR A 5 -48.22 50.16 -10.82
CA TYR A 5 -47.18 50.68 -9.92
C TYR A 5 -46.50 49.56 -9.12
N PHE A 6 -47.25 48.51 -8.76
CA PHE A 6 -46.74 47.39 -7.99
C PHE A 6 -45.74 46.55 -8.78
N ASN A 7 -46.04 46.31 -10.07
CA ASN A 7 -45.18 45.51 -10.95
C ASN A 7 -43.91 46.27 -11.39
N LYS A 8 -44.00 47.60 -11.56
CA LYS A 8 -42.82 48.46 -11.75
C LYS A 8 -41.93 48.51 -10.49
N SER A 9 -42.52 48.57 -9.30
CA SER A 9 -41.79 48.59 -8.02
C SER A 9 -41.03 47.28 -7.75
N LEU A 10 -41.62 46.12 -8.05
CA LEU A 10 -40.93 44.83 -7.91
C LEU A 10 -39.76 44.67 -8.90
N ASN A 11 -39.95 45.05 -10.17
CA ASN A 11 -38.87 44.99 -11.17
C ASN A 11 -37.71 45.94 -10.81
N LEU A 12 -38.01 47.11 -10.26
CA LEU A 12 -36.99 48.06 -9.81
C LEU A 12 -36.20 47.52 -8.61
N ARG A 13 -36.87 46.91 -7.63
CA ARG A 13 -36.21 46.26 -6.47
C ARG A 13 -35.35 45.07 -6.90
N ASN A 14 -35.82 44.25 -7.83
CA ASN A 14 -35.06 43.14 -8.38
C ASN A 14 -33.84 43.64 -9.16
N GLY A 15 -33.99 44.69 -9.96
CA GLY A 15 -32.89 45.35 -10.66
C GLY A 15 -31.83 45.87 -9.69
N ILE A 16 -32.23 46.62 -8.67
CA ILE A 16 -31.32 47.15 -7.63
C ILE A 16 -30.56 46.01 -6.94
N ARG A 17 -31.23 44.92 -6.59
CA ARG A 17 -30.60 43.75 -5.96
C ARG A 17 -29.58 43.07 -6.87
N ILE A 18 -29.84 42.96 -8.18
CA ILE A 18 -28.88 42.41 -9.15
C ILE A 18 -27.67 43.33 -9.29
N PHE A 19 -27.86 44.65 -9.38
CA PHE A 19 -26.76 45.60 -9.45
C PHE A 19 -25.90 45.60 -8.18
N GLN A 20 -26.52 45.44 -7.00
CA GLN A 20 -25.82 45.27 -5.74
C GLN A 20 -24.93 44.02 -5.76
N GLN A 21 -25.47 42.87 -6.20
CA GLN A 21 -24.72 41.62 -6.31
C GLN A 21 -23.54 41.72 -7.31
N ILE A 22 -23.74 42.40 -8.44
CA ILE A 22 -22.69 42.64 -9.43
C ILE A 22 -21.61 43.57 -8.85
N ALA A 23 -22.00 44.60 -8.11
CA ALA A 23 -21.05 45.51 -7.47
C ALA A 23 -20.23 44.79 -6.38
N GLU A 24 -20.86 43.93 -5.59
CA GLU A 24 -20.17 43.10 -4.59
C GLU A 24 -19.23 42.09 -5.25
N SER A 25 -19.67 41.42 -6.32
CA SER A 25 -18.82 40.49 -7.08
C SER A 25 -17.61 41.21 -7.69
N LYS A 26 -17.82 42.38 -8.31
CA LYS A 26 -16.74 43.22 -8.84
C LYS A 26 -15.78 43.73 -7.77
N LYS A 27 -16.25 43.93 -6.53
CA LYS A 27 -15.39 44.33 -5.41
C LYS A 27 -14.39 43.22 -5.04
N TRP A 28 -14.82 41.96 -5.11
CA TRP A 28 -13.96 40.83 -4.76
C TRP A 28 -13.14 40.27 -5.92
N TYR A 29 -13.56 40.52 -7.17
CA TYR A 29 -12.89 40.04 -8.38
C TYR A 29 -11.37 40.32 -8.41
N PRO A 30 -10.87 41.55 -8.13
CA PRO A 30 -9.43 41.83 -8.14
C PRO A 30 -8.66 41.04 -7.06
N THR A 31 -9.27 40.79 -5.90
CA THR A 31 -8.65 40.02 -4.83
C THR A 31 -8.52 38.55 -5.20
N TYR A 32 -9.56 37.98 -5.83
CA TYR A 32 -9.53 36.61 -6.31
C TYR A 32 -8.54 36.44 -7.47
N GLU A 33 -8.53 37.37 -8.42
CA GLU A 33 -7.54 37.40 -9.52
C GLU A 33 -6.12 37.45 -8.96
N ALA A 34 -5.81 38.39 -8.06
CA ALA A 34 -4.48 38.47 -7.44
C ALA A 34 -4.09 37.20 -6.66
N ARG A 35 -5.07 36.51 -6.04
CA ARG A 35 -4.82 35.25 -5.34
C ARG A 35 -4.54 34.10 -6.31
N ILE A 36 -5.25 34.04 -7.44
CA ILE A 36 -5.02 33.03 -8.49
C ILE A 36 -3.65 33.24 -9.12
N ASP A 37 -3.29 34.48 -9.46
CA ASP A 37 -1.99 34.84 -10.04
C ASP A 37 -0.83 34.46 -9.10
N ALA A 38 -0.97 34.77 -7.80
CA ALA A 38 0.03 34.40 -6.79
C ALA A 38 0.20 32.87 -6.68
N LEU A 39 -0.90 32.12 -6.75
CA LEU A 39 -0.87 30.65 -6.70
C LEU A 39 -0.28 30.06 -7.99
N GLN A 40 -0.60 30.61 -9.16
CA GLN A 40 -0.04 30.17 -10.43
C GLN A 40 1.48 30.39 -10.47
N LYS A 41 1.95 31.56 -10.04
CA LYS A 41 3.38 31.85 -9.95
C LYS A 41 4.11 30.90 -9.00
N GLN A 42 3.51 30.57 -7.86
CA GLN A 42 4.08 29.61 -6.91
C GLN A 42 4.21 28.20 -7.52
N VAL A 43 3.21 27.76 -8.29
CA VAL A 43 3.25 26.47 -9.00
C VAL A 43 4.30 26.47 -10.11
N GLU A 44 4.40 27.55 -10.89
CA GLU A 44 5.43 27.70 -11.92
C GLU A 44 6.83 27.65 -11.32
N GLU A 45 7.09 28.41 -10.25
CA GLU A 45 8.37 28.39 -9.52
C GLU A 45 8.71 26.99 -8.99
N GLN A 46 7.74 26.27 -8.40
CA GLN A 46 7.96 24.89 -7.93
C GLN A 46 8.18 23.90 -9.07
N SER A 47 7.42 24.01 -10.17
CA SER A 47 7.59 23.13 -11.33
C SER A 47 8.93 23.34 -12.02
N MET A 48 9.41 24.58 -12.11
CA MET A 48 10.70 24.91 -12.69
C MET A 48 11.83 24.33 -11.84
N THR A 49 11.72 24.49 -10.52
CA THR A 49 12.63 23.91 -9.54
C THR A 49 12.67 22.38 -9.65
N MET A 50 11.52 21.71 -9.69
CA MET A 50 11.41 20.25 -9.80
C MET A 50 11.95 19.70 -11.13
N SER A 51 11.80 20.47 -12.22
CA SER A 51 12.31 20.09 -13.54
C SER A 51 13.84 20.12 -13.62
N LEU A 52 14.50 21.01 -12.87
CA LEU A 52 15.96 21.04 -12.77
C LEU A 52 16.53 19.82 -12.02
N TYR A 53 15.77 19.22 -11.10
CA TYR A 53 16.23 18.08 -10.31
C TYR A 53 16.03 16.72 -10.99
N SER A 54 15.17 16.63 -12.00
CA SER A 54 14.92 15.37 -12.73
C SER A 54 16.07 14.95 -13.68
N SER A 55 17.08 15.79 -13.89
CA SER A 55 18.25 15.47 -14.73
C SER A 55 19.46 14.93 -13.96
N TYR A 56 19.40 14.83 -12.63
CA TYR A 56 20.50 14.28 -11.83
C TYR A 56 20.53 12.75 -11.94
N THR A 57 21.70 12.21 -12.28
CA THR A 57 21.97 10.77 -12.25
C THR A 57 22.51 10.37 -10.87
N PRO A 58 22.41 9.08 -10.49
CA PRO A 58 22.83 8.60 -9.17
C PRO A 58 24.32 8.75 -8.81
N ASP A 59 25.13 9.44 -9.61
CA ASP A 59 26.53 9.72 -9.31
C ASP A 59 26.73 11.11 -8.64
N ASP A 60 25.72 11.99 -8.64
CA ASP A 60 25.79 13.36 -8.08
C ASP A 60 25.41 13.47 -6.59
N PHE A 61 25.25 12.34 -5.87
CA PHE A 61 24.82 12.29 -4.46
C PHE A 61 25.80 12.88 -3.42
N ASN A 62 26.90 13.52 -3.82
CA ASN A 62 27.94 14.01 -2.91
C ASN A 62 27.79 15.49 -2.50
N THR A 63 26.65 16.13 -2.80
CA THR A 63 26.38 17.52 -2.36
C THR A 63 25.27 17.49 -1.30
N GLU A 64 25.67 17.29 -0.03
CA GLU A 64 24.77 17.21 1.13
C GLU A 64 24.19 18.56 1.59
N GLU A 65 24.43 19.66 0.86
CA GLU A 65 23.99 20.99 1.28
C GLU A 65 23.14 21.62 0.16
N ASP A 66 21.89 21.95 0.51
CA ASP A 66 20.88 22.67 -0.28
C ASP A 66 19.89 21.87 -1.14
N ILE A 67 19.40 20.72 -0.65
CA ILE A 67 18.05 20.27 -1.05
C ILE A 67 17.06 21.29 -0.45
N PHE A 68 16.48 22.15 -1.29
CA PHE A 68 15.39 23.04 -0.89
C PHE A 68 14.15 22.22 -0.53
N VAL A 69 14.03 21.86 0.76
CA VAL A 69 12.81 21.28 1.33
C VAL A 69 11.81 22.43 1.47
N ASN A 70 10.62 22.28 0.88
CA ASN A 70 9.56 23.28 1.00
C ASN A 70 9.26 23.50 2.50
N PRO A 71 9.21 24.74 3.03
CA PRO A 71 8.91 24.99 4.44
C PRO A 71 7.56 24.44 4.92
N LEU A 72 6.62 24.15 4.01
CA LEU A 72 5.38 23.41 4.31
C LEU A 72 5.61 21.92 4.63
N PHE A 73 6.74 21.35 4.20
CA PHE A 73 7.22 20.01 4.54
C PHE A 73 8.21 20.04 5.73
N ASP A 74 8.92 21.16 5.96
CA ASP A 74 9.69 21.41 7.20
C ASP A 74 8.83 21.84 8.39
N ALA A 75 7.54 22.14 8.16
CA ALA A 75 6.56 22.31 9.21
C ALA A 75 6.33 20.98 9.91
N GLU A 76 7.27 20.64 10.80
CA GLU A 76 7.13 19.71 11.91
C GLU A 76 6.37 18.44 11.52
N CYS A 77 7.05 17.55 10.79
CA CYS A 77 6.73 16.12 10.88
C CYS A 77 7.12 15.62 12.29
N THR A 78 6.59 16.24 13.34
CA THR A 78 6.78 15.88 14.73
C THR A 78 5.78 14.78 15.03
N TRP A 79 6.08 13.59 14.53
CA TRP A 79 5.37 12.39 14.97
C TRP A 79 5.45 12.36 16.49
N THR A 80 4.30 12.39 17.14
CA THR A 80 4.21 12.11 18.57
C THR A 80 4.74 10.70 18.82
N GLU A 81 5.23 10.43 20.03
CA GLU A 81 5.71 9.09 20.40
C GLU A 81 4.65 8.00 20.09
N ARG A 82 3.37 8.35 20.30
CA ARG A 82 2.24 7.49 19.95
C ARG A 82 2.15 7.22 18.45
N GLU A 83 2.30 8.23 17.61
CA GLU A 83 2.25 8.07 16.15
C GLU A 83 3.42 7.24 15.66
N PHE A 84 4.63 7.46 16.19
CA PHE A 84 5.79 6.65 15.88
C PHE A 84 5.56 5.18 16.25
N ALA A 85 5.03 4.92 17.44
CA ALA A 85 4.66 3.58 17.87
C ALA A 85 3.59 2.94 16.97
N LEU A 86 2.60 3.72 16.51
CA LEU A 86 1.57 3.24 15.58
C LEU A 86 2.15 2.92 14.20
N ALA A 87 3.03 3.77 13.65
CA ALA A 87 3.72 3.49 12.39
C ALA A 87 4.60 2.25 12.50
N ALA A 88 5.40 2.13 13.56
CA ALA A 88 6.24 0.95 13.80
C ALA A 88 5.39 -0.33 13.90
N TRP A 89 4.27 -0.27 14.62
CA TRP A 89 3.32 -1.39 14.71
C TRP A 89 2.69 -1.74 13.36
N ALA A 90 2.24 -0.74 12.60
CA ALA A 90 1.63 -0.94 11.29
C ALA A 90 2.65 -1.51 10.30
N PHE A 91 3.87 -0.99 10.29
CA PHE A 91 4.97 -1.49 9.49
C PHE A 91 5.31 -2.94 9.83
N ARG A 92 5.46 -3.29 11.12
CA ARG A 92 5.69 -4.68 11.53
C ARG A 92 4.55 -5.59 11.09
N LYS A 93 3.30 -5.18 11.28
CA LYS A 93 2.14 -5.96 10.81
C LYS A 93 2.15 -6.17 9.30
N TRP A 94 2.50 -5.15 8.53
CA TRP A 94 2.56 -5.22 7.07
C TRP A 94 3.74 -6.07 6.59
N LYS A 95 4.95 -5.86 7.14
CA LYS A 95 6.17 -6.64 6.85
C LYS A 95 5.93 -8.15 7.04
N TYR A 96 5.21 -8.54 8.10
CA TYR A 96 4.96 -9.94 8.43
C TYR A 96 3.58 -10.44 7.98
N HIS A 97 2.84 -9.68 7.16
CA HIS A 97 1.55 -10.13 6.67
C HIS A 97 1.72 -11.21 5.60
N GLN A 98 1.36 -12.45 5.91
CA GLN A 98 1.59 -13.59 5.02
C GLN A 98 0.34 -14.09 4.28
N PHE A 99 -0.85 -13.57 4.59
CA PHE A 99 -2.11 -14.14 4.09
C PHE A 99 -2.15 -14.20 2.55
N THR A 100 -1.72 -13.12 1.89
CA THR A 100 -1.65 -13.05 0.43
C THR A 100 -0.61 -14.02 -0.13
N SER A 101 0.61 -14.02 0.42
CA SER A 101 1.68 -14.94 -0.02
C SER A 101 1.28 -16.41 0.11
N LEU A 102 0.73 -16.83 1.26
CA LEU A 102 0.30 -18.21 1.48
C LEU A 102 -0.80 -18.62 0.49
N ARG A 103 -1.73 -17.71 0.19
CA ARG A 103 -2.75 -17.95 -0.83
C ARG A 103 -2.11 -18.16 -2.20
N ASP A 104 -1.21 -17.28 -2.60
CA ASP A 104 -0.55 -17.32 -3.90
C ASP A 104 0.30 -18.59 -4.04
N ASP A 105 0.98 -19.01 -2.98
CA ASP A 105 1.72 -20.27 -2.91
C ASP A 105 0.81 -21.49 -3.11
N LEU A 106 -0.33 -21.54 -2.43
CA LEU A 106 -1.32 -22.61 -2.59
C LEU A 106 -1.88 -22.66 -4.02
N TRP A 107 -2.28 -21.50 -4.56
CA TRP A 107 -2.92 -21.41 -5.87
C TRP A 107 -1.92 -21.70 -7.00
N GLY A 108 -0.69 -21.18 -6.89
CA GLY A 108 0.37 -21.40 -7.87
C GLY A 108 0.85 -22.85 -7.94
N ASN A 109 0.81 -23.57 -6.82
CA ASN A 109 1.32 -24.95 -6.75
C ASN A 109 0.21 -26.03 -6.81
N ALA A 110 -1.07 -25.64 -6.86
CA ALA A 110 -2.19 -26.58 -6.84
C ALA A 110 -2.17 -27.59 -7.99
N ILE A 111 -1.66 -27.18 -9.17
CA ILE A 111 -1.55 -28.07 -10.33
C ILE A 111 -0.59 -29.23 -10.06
N PHE A 112 0.58 -28.95 -9.49
CA PHE A 112 1.60 -29.97 -9.19
C PHE A 112 1.11 -30.95 -8.13
N LEU A 113 0.41 -30.46 -7.10
CA LEU A 113 -0.20 -31.34 -6.10
C LEU A 113 -1.22 -32.30 -6.75
N LYS A 114 -2.03 -31.80 -7.67
CA LYS A 114 -3.02 -32.61 -8.39
C LYS A 114 -2.35 -33.64 -9.31
N GLU A 115 -1.32 -33.24 -10.05
CA GLU A 115 -0.53 -34.13 -10.92
C GLU A 115 0.18 -35.21 -10.10
N ALA A 116 0.83 -34.87 -9.00
CA ALA A 116 1.48 -35.83 -8.11
C ALA A 116 0.48 -36.87 -7.56
N ASN A 117 -0.73 -36.44 -7.17
CA ASN A 117 -1.80 -37.34 -6.78
C ASN A 117 -2.29 -38.23 -7.94
N ALA A 118 -2.44 -37.67 -9.15
CA ALA A 118 -2.83 -38.43 -10.33
C ALA A 118 -1.79 -39.51 -10.68
N ILE A 119 -0.50 -39.16 -10.67
CA ILE A 119 0.62 -40.07 -10.90
C ILE A 119 0.68 -41.16 -9.82
N SER A 120 0.47 -40.82 -8.55
CA SER A 120 0.42 -41.80 -7.47
C SER A 120 -0.62 -42.90 -7.75
N VAL A 121 -1.81 -42.50 -8.20
CA VAL A 121 -2.88 -43.43 -8.59
C VAL A 121 -2.49 -44.26 -9.82
N GLU A 122 -1.97 -43.62 -10.87
CA GLU A 122 -1.55 -44.29 -12.11
C GLU A 122 -0.47 -45.35 -11.86
N LEU A 123 0.51 -45.03 -11.01
CA LEU A 123 1.59 -45.94 -10.60
C LEU A 123 1.18 -46.94 -9.51
N LYS A 124 -0.10 -46.93 -9.09
CA LYS A 124 -0.65 -47.78 -8.01
C LYS A 124 0.17 -47.66 -6.71
N LYS A 125 0.74 -46.49 -6.44
CA LYS A 125 1.37 -46.17 -5.17
C LYS A 125 0.28 -45.85 -4.15
N LYS A 126 0.54 -46.14 -2.88
CA LYS A 126 -0.39 -45.91 -1.78
C LYS A 126 0.01 -44.64 -1.02
N VAL A 127 0.27 -43.60 -1.79
CA VAL A 127 0.77 -42.30 -1.31
C VAL A 127 -0.24 -41.20 -1.66
N GLN A 128 -0.52 -40.32 -0.70
CA GLN A 128 -1.39 -39.15 -0.89
C GLN A 128 -0.62 -37.88 -0.59
N PHE A 129 -0.85 -36.85 -1.42
CA PHE A 129 -0.26 -35.52 -1.26
C PHE A 129 -1.34 -34.53 -0.86
N GLN A 130 -1.09 -33.75 0.20
CA GLN A 130 -2.01 -32.72 0.69
C GLN A 130 -1.24 -31.46 1.08
N PHE A 131 -1.80 -30.29 0.82
CA PHE A 131 -1.26 -29.06 1.40
C PHE A 131 -1.47 -29.02 2.91
N THR A 132 -0.44 -28.57 3.63
CA THR A 132 -0.51 -28.30 5.06
C THR A 132 0.15 -26.97 5.38
N LEU A 133 -0.35 -26.29 6.41
CA LEU A 133 0.27 -25.08 6.92
C LEU A 133 1.05 -25.43 8.18
N LEU A 134 2.36 -25.24 8.14
CA LEU A 134 3.24 -25.50 9.27
C LEU A 134 3.67 -24.18 9.86
N THR A 135 3.60 -24.07 11.18
CA THR A 135 4.01 -22.87 11.92
C THR A 135 5.16 -23.24 12.83
N ASP A 136 6.28 -22.54 12.69
CA ASP A 136 7.47 -22.81 13.49
C ASP A 136 7.24 -22.36 14.94
N THR A 137 7.20 -23.31 15.87
CA THR A 137 6.97 -23.04 17.29
C THR A 137 7.87 -23.91 18.15
N LEU A 138 8.11 -23.51 19.39
CA LEU A 138 8.94 -24.26 20.34
C LEU A 138 8.48 -25.72 20.56
N TYR A 139 7.20 -26.00 20.35
CA TYR A 139 6.61 -27.34 20.50
C TYR A 139 6.43 -28.09 19.19
N SER A 140 6.66 -27.43 18.06
CA SER A 140 6.56 -27.99 16.71
C SER A 140 7.58 -27.29 15.81
N PRO A 141 8.89 -27.51 16.05
CA PRO A 141 9.93 -26.86 15.27
C PRO A 141 9.90 -27.36 13.83
N LEU A 142 10.10 -26.46 12.87
CA LEU A 142 10.18 -26.83 11.46
C LEU A 142 11.43 -27.68 11.18
N PRO A 143 11.33 -28.72 10.33
CA PRO A 143 12.50 -29.46 9.84
C PRO A 143 13.47 -28.52 9.11
N PRO A 144 14.80 -28.73 9.22
CA PRO A 144 15.80 -27.87 8.56
C PRO A 144 15.58 -27.73 7.05
N ASP A 145 15.14 -28.79 6.38
CA ASP A 145 14.80 -28.81 4.94
C ASP A 145 13.65 -27.86 4.56
N LEU A 146 12.83 -27.44 5.53
CA LEU A 146 11.67 -26.55 5.32
C LEU A 146 11.94 -25.12 5.79
N VAL A 147 13.02 -24.88 6.54
CA VAL A 147 13.47 -23.55 6.96
C VAL A 147 14.22 -22.91 5.79
N SER A 148 13.83 -21.70 5.37
CA SER A 148 14.61 -21.02 4.34
C SER A 148 15.81 -20.30 4.96
N SER A 149 16.97 -20.37 4.30
CA SER A 149 18.23 -19.79 4.79
C SER A 149 18.23 -18.27 4.90
N VAL A 150 17.21 -17.58 4.36
CA VAL A 150 17.05 -16.12 4.45
C VAL A 150 16.34 -15.72 5.75
N GLU A 151 15.84 -16.69 6.53
CA GLU A 151 14.93 -16.46 7.65
C GLU A 151 15.60 -16.44 9.03
N GLU A 152 16.89 -16.76 9.13
CA GLU A 152 17.66 -16.72 10.38
C GLU A 152 17.98 -15.28 10.84
N GLU A 153 17.84 -14.27 9.98
CA GLU A 153 18.24 -12.89 10.27
C GLU A 153 17.21 -12.05 11.05
N ASP A 154 15.99 -12.54 11.26
CA ASP A 154 14.87 -11.74 11.81
C ASP A 154 14.45 -12.28 13.20
N GLU A 155 15.40 -12.42 14.13
CA GLU A 155 15.17 -12.92 15.51
C GLU A 155 14.09 -12.11 16.27
N ASP A 156 13.89 -10.84 15.93
CA ASP A 156 12.90 -9.94 16.54
C ASP A 156 11.47 -10.11 15.99
N ARG A 157 11.21 -11.13 15.17
CA ARG A 157 9.87 -11.36 14.61
C ARG A 157 8.87 -11.65 15.75
N PRO A 158 7.79 -10.86 15.91
CA PRO A 158 6.86 -11.01 17.02
C PRO A 158 5.89 -12.19 16.89
N LEU A 159 5.76 -12.77 15.69
CA LEU A 159 4.82 -13.86 15.40
C LEU A 159 5.57 -15.02 14.73
N PRO A 160 5.33 -16.27 15.14
CA PRO A 160 5.94 -17.42 14.50
C PRO A 160 5.50 -17.48 13.02
N ARG A 161 6.45 -17.77 12.14
CA ARG A 161 6.20 -17.82 10.70
C ARG A 161 5.38 -19.06 10.35
N THR A 162 4.36 -18.88 9.52
CA THR A 162 3.63 -19.99 8.89
C THR A 162 4.12 -20.16 7.45
N ILE A 163 4.29 -21.41 7.03
CA ILE A 163 4.68 -21.80 5.67
C ILE A 163 3.66 -22.77 5.07
N VAL A 164 3.58 -22.78 3.73
CA VAL A 164 2.91 -23.85 3.00
C VAL A 164 3.89 -24.99 2.77
N ALA A 165 3.50 -26.19 3.19
CA ALA A 165 4.23 -27.42 2.93
C ALA A 165 3.29 -28.48 2.32
N VAL A 166 3.88 -29.59 1.90
CA VAL A 166 3.16 -30.75 1.37
C VAL A 166 3.33 -31.89 2.34
N GLU A 167 2.22 -32.36 2.89
CA GLU A 167 2.15 -33.59 3.65
C GLU A 167 2.03 -34.76 2.66
N VAL A 168 2.95 -35.71 2.79
CA VAL A 168 3.03 -36.93 1.97
C VAL A 168 2.75 -38.10 2.89
N LEU A 169 1.57 -38.69 2.73
CA LEU A 169 1.11 -39.83 3.52
C LEU A 169 1.35 -41.13 2.75
N ASP A 170 2.34 -41.93 3.15
CA ASP A 170 2.57 -43.28 2.63
C ASP A 170 1.84 -44.31 3.49
N THR A 171 0.64 -44.69 3.06
CA THR A 171 -0.19 -45.67 3.78
C THR A 171 0.33 -47.10 3.67
N LYS A 172 1.23 -47.40 2.72
CA LYS A 172 1.85 -48.73 2.61
C LYS A 172 2.92 -48.91 3.68
N ASN A 173 3.71 -47.88 3.92
CA ASN A 173 4.81 -47.90 4.89
C ASN A 173 4.44 -47.31 6.25
N GLY A 174 3.26 -46.69 6.37
CA GLY A 174 2.77 -46.06 7.61
C GLY A 174 3.56 -44.81 8.00
N ALA A 175 4.08 -44.08 7.02
CA ALA A 175 4.96 -42.93 7.24
C ALA A 175 4.35 -41.64 6.69
N THR A 176 4.59 -40.53 7.40
CA THR A 176 4.22 -39.18 6.98
C THR A 176 5.48 -38.35 6.81
N HIS A 177 5.60 -37.70 5.65
CA HIS A 177 6.72 -36.80 5.36
C HIS A 177 6.22 -35.40 5.05
N TYR A 178 7.01 -34.39 5.37
CA TYR A 178 6.74 -33.00 5.02
C TYR A 178 7.77 -32.51 3.99
N TRP A 179 7.27 -32.03 2.85
CA TRP A 179 8.10 -31.53 1.76
C TRP A 179 7.85 -30.03 1.54
N ALA A 180 8.92 -29.33 1.16
CA ALA A 180 8.81 -27.98 0.63
C ALA A 180 8.12 -28.02 -0.73
N LEU A 181 7.41 -26.95 -1.09
CA LEU A 181 6.72 -26.83 -2.39
C LEU A 181 7.67 -27.05 -3.59
N GLN A 182 8.94 -26.68 -3.46
CA GLN A 182 9.96 -26.88 -4.49
C GLN A 182 10.16 -28.35 -4.87
N LYS A 183 9.91 -29.31 -3.97
CA LYS A 183 10.04 -30.75 -4.26
C LYS A 183 8.90 -31.29 -5.15
N LEU A 184 7.82 -30.53 -5.37
CA LEU A 184 6.72 -30.92 -6.25
C LEU A 184 6.88 -30.49 -7.72
N ARG A 185 7.86 -29.63 -8.02
CA ARG A 185 8.07 -29.09 -9.37
C ARG A 185 8.91 -30.00 -10.25
#